data_AF-A0A3M7PVE5-F1
#
_entry.id   AF-A0A3M7PVE5-F1
#
_cell.length_a   1.000
_cell.length_b   1.000
_cell.length_c   1.000
_cell.angle_alpha   90.00
_cell.angle_beta   90.00
_cell.angle_gamma   90.00
#
_symmetry.space_group_name_H-M   'P 1'
#
loop_
_entity.id
_entity.type
_entity.pdbx_description
1 polymer ?
#
loop_
_entity_poly.entity_id
_entity_poly.type
_entity_poly.pdbx_seq_one_letter_code
_entity_poly.pdbx_strand_id
1 'polypeptide(L)'
;SVKQTCIENGRLSHDKIGEIWKDYPEELHEWMLKLTEEFDLTFPVPDKKISIVPCLLPDTEPKFNWPEIDPNNPVKIKQFKVNYKFEYLPIGLFNRIQVRLFQYGDSSIIWKKGSLLKKNSHLALISQSKNALSIKIKVQGVTPENIVFVIHETIETLINDSFNGLQYDFSFPCPDCVESQSTEPYLFSSTLLKRANEMKAPFLQCRKFFHAISIQEMMAIMPIDDTNNMDLNLEYTIRDLNSLKNTFKYDIMFWYCEQDLKLDQDKSVNPLNAIKAIESQGYHVWYSEEPSVEKLDKLTSVIKQSKLVIFGVSNDFASDPKCVQIFELVKNLIKKNYLLIEFGQLGSHEWLRKPIFASACADFRIIMQDPKRYSTKVADAFESIEKIVQADLKTEDEKKNPDVFISYCWANSHEAIKKGSKGTDKSLGWLDPRSLVKFFEKNGIHAWIDVDNLDSTTQMFGEITKGMNLAKVIVACVSDEYVESQNCKLEFRFAHLSLKIPIVKAIVGLGNEWRKNEIAFLGSNYPEANFQYETPGNKIKCLFN
;
A
#
# COMPACT_ATOMS: atom_id res chain seq x y z
N SER A 1 4.67 -49.81 -17.74
CA SER A 1 5.81 -49.24 -17.01
C SER A 1 6.45 -48.20 -17.89
N VAL A 2 6.25 -46.90 -17.62
CA VAL A 2 6.75 -45.76 -18.43
C VAL A 2 8.27 -45.58 -18.27
N LYS A 3 9.00 -46.70 -18.11
CA LYS A 3 10.46 -46.78 -18.24
C LYS A 3 10.83 -46.90 -19.73
N GLN A 4 10.12 -46.18 -20.60
CA GLN A 4 10.41 -46.09 -22.01
C GLN A 4 11.33 -44.88 -22.21
N THR A 5 12.52 -45.18 -22.73
CA THR A 5 13.74 -44.38 -22.95
C THR A 5 13.59 -43.05 -23.70
N CYS A 6 12.39 -42.71 -24.16
CA CYS A 6 12.18 -41.55 -25.03
C CYS A 6 11.96 -40.25 -24.24
N ILE A 7 11.48 -40.33 -22.98
CA ILE A 7 11.30 -39.18 -22.08
C ILE A 7 12.31 -39.26 -20.95
N GLU A 8 13.30 -38.38 -20.96
CA GLU A 8 14.39 -38.37 -19.99
C GLU A 8 14.19 -37.21 -19.01
N ASN A 9 14.14 -37.51 -17.70
CA ASN A 9 13.93 -36.52 -16.63
C ASN A 9 12.73 -35.59 -16.88
N GLY A 10 11.63 -36.13 -17.42
CA GLY A 10 10.42 -35.38 -17.74
C GLY A 10 10.56 -34.45 -18.94
N ARG A 11 11.58 -34.62 -19.79
CA ARG A 11 11.76 -33.87 -21.04
C ARG A 11 11.48 -34.79 -22.23
N LEU A 12 10.51 -34.39 -23.04
CA LEU A 12 10.12 -35.03 -24.29
C LEU A 12 10.78 -34.27 -25.45
N SER A 13 11.76 -34.87 -26.11
CA SER A 13 12.31 -34.33 -27.37
C SER A 13 11.35 -34.61 -28.51
N HIS A 14 11.06 -33.61 -29.34
CA HIS A 14 10.14 -33.79 -30.48
C HIS A 14 10.69 -34.77 -31.52
N ASP A 15 12.00 -34.93 -31.61
CA ASP A 15 12.63 -35.91 -32.52
C ASP A 15 12.30 -37.36 -32.14
N LYS A 16 11.93 -37.61 -30.87
CA LYS A 16 11.56 -38.94 -30.37
C LYS A 16 10.04 -39.18 -30.39
N ILE A 17 9.24 -38.24 -30.88
CA ILE A 17 7.78 -38.37 -30.94
C ILE A 17 7.36 -39.53 -31.85
N GLY A 18 8.00 -39.69 -33.01
CA GLY A 18 7.73 -40.77 -33.94
C GLY A 18 7.95 -42.17 -33.33
N GLU A 19 8.84 -42.30 -32.35
CA GLU A 19 9.06 -43.55 -31.62
C GLU A 19 7.97 -43.83 -30.58
N ILE A 20 7.46 -42.78 -29.93
CA ILE A 20 6.44 -42.88 -28.87
C ILE A 20 5.07 -43.21 -29.46
N TRP A 21 4.71 -42.57 -30.57
CA TRP A 21 3.44 -42.76 -31.27
C TRP A 21 3.58 -43.52 -32.58
N LYS A 22 4.53 -44.47 -32.63
CA LYS A 22 4.81 -45.32 -33.79
C LYS A 22 3.58 -46.07 -34.36
N ASP A 23 2.59 -46.32 -33.50
CA ASP A 23 1.37 -47.04 -33.86
C ASP A 23 0.31 -46.11 -34.50
N TYR A 24 0.58 -44.80 -34.57
CA TYR A 24 -0.28 -43.77 -35.16
C TYR A 24 0.39 -43.11 -36.38
N PRO A 25 -0.38 -42.68 -37.40
CA PRO A 25 0.14 -41.91 -38.53
C PRO A 25 0.92 -40.65 -38.10
N GLU A 26 2.02 -40.33 -38.78
CA GLU A 26 2.88 -39.16 -38.48
C GLU A 26 2.11 -37.83 -38.53
N GLU A 27 1.10 -37.73 -39.42
CA GLU A 27 0.23 -36.56 -39.54
C GLU A 27 -0.54 -36.25 -38.25
N LEU A 28 -0.79 -37.26 -37.41
CA LEU A 28 -1.50 -37.10 -36.13
C LEU A 28 -0.57 -36.77 -34.97
N HIS A 29 0.74 -36.95 -35.11
CA HIS A 29 1.69 -36.78 -34.00
C HIS A 29 1.71 -35.32 -33.50
N GLU A 30 1.68 -34.34 -34.41
CA GLU A 30 1.61 -32.93 -34.02
C GLU A 30 0.28 -32.60 -33.32
N TRP A 31 -0.83 -33.19 -33.79
CA TRP A 31 -2.14 -32.99 -33.19
C TRP A 31 -2.23 -33.61 -31.80
N MET A 32 -1.65 -34.80 -31.60
CA MET A 32 -1.58 -35.47 -30.30
C MET A 32 -0.74 -34.67 -29.29
N LEU A 33 0.37 -34.06 -29.73
CA LEU A 33 1.16 -33.18 -28.87
C LEU A 33 0.35 -31.95 -28.44
N LYS A 34 -0.35 -31.30 -29.38
CA LYS A 34 -1.25 -30.19 -29.06
C LYS A 34 -2.35 -30.61 -28.10
N LEU A 35 -2.92 -31.80 -28.28
CA LEU A 35 -3.91 -32.34 -27.35
C LEU A 35 -3.35 -32.50 -25.93
N THR A 36 -2.11 -32.98 -25.80
CA THR A 36 -1.47 -33.08 -24.47
C THR A 36 -1.19 -31.73 -23.83
N GLU A 37 -1.00 -30.68 -24.64
CA GLU A 37 -0.87 -29.30 -24.17
C GLU A 37 -2.22 -28.73 -23.72
N GLU A 38 -3.29 -28.93 -24.51
CA GLU A 38 -4.66 -28.49 -24.15
C GLU A 38 -5.17 -29.11 -22.85
N PHE A 39 -4.77 -30.35 -22.53
CA PHE A 39 -5.15 -31.02 -21.27
C PHE A 39 -4.19 -30.75 -20.10
N ASP A 40 -3.30 -29.75 -20.22
CA ASP A 40 -2.32 -29.36 -19.21
C ASP A 40 -1.41 -30.54 -18.77
N LEU A 41 -1.15 -31.50 -19.66
CA LEU A 41 -0.29 -32.66 -19.38
C LEU A 41 1.17 -32.41 -19.74
N THR A 42 1.39 -31.57 -20.75
CA THR A 42 2.72 -31.16 -21.22
C THR A 42 2.72 -29.69 -21.55
N PHE A 43 3.90 -29.07 -21.61
CA PHE A 43 4.04 -27.72 -22.15
C PHE A 43 5.32 -27.56 -22.95
N PRO A 44 5.31 -26.75 -24.02
CA PRO A 44 6.48 -26.51 -24.84
C PRO A 44 7.44 -25.55 -24.14
N VAL A 45 8.75 -25.77 -24.31
CA VAL A 45 9.77 -24.81 -23.89
C VAL A 45 10.01 -23.83 -25.05
N PRO A 46 9.91 -22.51 -24.82
CA PRO A 46 10.18 -21.53 -25.87
C PRO A 46 11.54 -21.76 -26.53
N ASP A 47 11.58 -21.63 -27.86
CA ASP A 47 12.78 -21.74 -28.69
C ASP A 47 13.49 -23.11 -28.68
N LYS A 48 12.82 -24.16 -28.18
CA LYS A 48 13.34 -25.53 -28.17
C LYS A 48 12.28 -26.51 -28.65
N LYS A 49 12.68 -27.51 -29.44
CA LYS A 49 11.84 -28.65 -29.84
C LYS A 49 11.69 -29.68 -28.70
N ILE A 50 11.35 -29.19 -27.51
CA ILE A 50 11.25 -29.98 -26.28
C ILE A 50 9.98 -29.58 -25.54
N SER A 51 9.18 -30.56 -25.17
CA SER A 51 8.05 -30.39 -24.25
C SER A 51 8.39 -30.99 -22.88
N ILE A 52 7.95 -30.35 -21.80
CA ILE A 52 8.13 -30.84 -20.44
C ILE A 52 6.87 -31.60 -20.01
N VAL A 53 7.07 -32.74 -19.36
CA VAL A 53 6.03 -33.63 -18.81
C VAL A 53 6.15 -33.62 -17.28
N PRO A 54 5.39 -32.79 -16.54
CA PRO A 54 5.57 -32.61 -15.09
C PRO A 54 5.50 -33.91 -14.28
N CYS A 55 4.61 -34.83 -14.67
CA CYS A 55 4.42 -36.12 -14.01
C CYS A 55 5.69 -37.00 -13.99
N LEU A 56 6.61 -36.79 -14.94
CA LEU A 56 7.83 -37.58 -15.15
C LEU A 56 9.10 -36.83 -14.75
N LEU A 57 8.95 -35.63 -14.16
CA LEU A 57 10.08 -34.88 -13.62
C LEU A 57 10.73 -35.62 -12.44
N PRO A 58 12.00 -35.34 -12.16
CA PRO A 58 12.67 -35.91 -11.00
C PRO A 58 12.01 -35.43 -9.69
N ASP A 59 12.01 -36.33 -8.69
CA ASP A 59 11.59 -36.01 -7.32
C ASP A 59 12.62 -35.17 -6.55
N THR A 60 13.86 -35.07 -7.07
CA THR A 60 14.94 -34.30 -6.44
C THR A 60 14.72 -32.79 -6.60
N GLU A 61 14.63 -32.08 -5.48
CA GLU A 61 14.56 -30.63 -5.45
C GLU A 61 15.86 -30.02 -6.00
N PRO A 62 15.78 -29.12 -6.99
CA PRO A 62 16.94 -28.46 -7.57
C PRO A 62 17.55 -27.47 -6.56
N LYS A 63 18.85 -27.21 -6.67
CA LYS A 63 19.50 -26.17 -5.87
C LYS A 63 19.12 -24.80 -6.44
N PHE A 64 18.44 -23.99 -5.64
CA PHE A 64 18.18 -22.58 -5.91
C PHE A 64 18.43 -21.76 -4.65
N ASN A 65 18.68 -20.46 -4.83
CA ASN A 65 18.86 -19.54 -3.72
C ASN A 65 17.51 -18.87 -3.38
N TRP A 66 17.05 -19.03 -2.15
CA TRP A 66 15.91 -18.29 -1.63
C TRP A 66 16.44 -17.12 -0.78
N PRO A 67 16.32 -15.87 -1.24
CA PRO A 67 16.97 -14.74 -0.61
C PRO A 67 16.42 -14.46 0.79
N GLU A 68 17.30 -14.27 1.77
CA GLU A 68 16.91 -13.76 3.09
C GLU A 68 16.38 -12.32 2.96
N ILE A 69 15.40 -11.98 3.79
CA ILE A 69 14.87 -10.62 3.84
C ILE A 69 15.80 -9.78 4.70
N ASP A 70 16.49 -8.82 4.08
CA ASP A 70 17.28 -7.81 4.79
C ASP A 70 16.35 -6.73 5.35
N PRO A 71 16.26 -6.55 6.69
CA PRO A 71 15.45 -5.51 7.31
C PRO A 71 15.90 -4.10 6.95
N ASN A 72 17.17 -3.92 6.55
CA ASN A 72 17.77 -2.61 6.23
C ASN A 72 17.68 -2.24 4.74
N ASN A 73 17.01 -3.06 3.92
CA ASN A 73 16.84 -2.76 2.51
C ASN A 73 15.95 -1.51 2.33
N PRO A 74 16.35 -0.52 1.51
CA PRO A 74 15.52 0.66 1.22
C PRO A 74 14.17 0.30 0.60
N VAL A 75 14.04 -0.87 -0.03
CA VAL A 75 12.78 -1.41 -0.53
C VAL A 75 12.28 -2.48 0.44
N LYS A 76 11.10 -2.27 1.03
CA LYS A 76 10.50 -3.22 1.97
C LYS A 76 10.00 -4.45 1.22
N ILE A 77 10.79 -5.53 1.28
CA ILE A 77 10.42 -6.84 0.74
C ILE A 77 9.63 -7.60 1.80
N LYS A 78 8.46 -8.10 1.43
CA LYS A 78 7.56 -8.90 2.27
C LYS A 78 7.60 -10.37 1.83
N GLN A 79 7.34 -11.27 2.77
CA GLN A 79 7.14 -12.70 2.49
C GLN A 79 5.73 -13.11 2.89
N PHE A 80 4.99 -13.63 1.93
CA PHE A 80 3.63 -14.09 2.07
C PHE A 80 3.58 -15.62 1.99
N LYS A 81 2.82 -16.26 2.87
CA LYS A 81 2.70 -17.72 2.92
C LYS A 81 1.24 -18.12 2.87
N VAL A 82 0.88 -18.94 1.89
CA VAL A 82 -0.46 -19.50 1.74
C VAL A 82 -0.38 -21.01 1.79
N ASN A 83 -1.36 -21.63 2.45
CA ASN A 83 -1.46 -23.08 2.53
C ASN A 83 -2.85 -23.52 2.09
N TYR A 84 -2.90 -24.38 1.07
CA TYR A 84 -4.10 -25.07 0.62
C TYR A 84 -4.12 -26.46 1.22
N LYS A 85 -5.22 -26.83 1.85
CA LYS A 85 -5.42 -28.12 2.49
C LYS A 85 -6.65 -28.77 1.85
N PHE A 86 -6.44 -29.92 1.23
CA PHE A 86 -7.47 -30.69 0.54
C PHE A 86 -7.89 -31.87 1.40
N GLU A 87 -9.16 -32.27 1.32
CA GLU A 87 -9.60 -33.56 1.90
C GLU A 87 -8.94 -34.73 1.15
N TYR A 88 -8.86 -34.62 -0.16
CA TYR A 88 -8.13 -35.48 -1.06
C TYR A 88 -7.51 -34.63 -2.17
N LEU A 89 -6.25 -34.86 -2.53
CA LEU A 89 -5.62 -34.15 -3.64
C LEU A 89 -5.68 -35.02 -4.91
N PRO A 90 -6.41 -34.60 -5.97
CA PRO A 90 -6.47 -35.36 -7.21
C PRO A 90 -5.11 -35.57 -7.85
N ILE A 91 -4.89 -36.78 -8.35
CA ILE A 91 -3.68 -37.11 -9.11
C ILE A 91 -3.68 -36.26 -10.38
N GLY A 92 -2.64 -35.44 -10.55
CA GLY A 92 -2.49 -34.55 -11.69
C GLY A 92 -2.89 -33.10 -11.45
N LEU A 93 -3.67 -32.76 -10.41
CA LEU A 93 -4.01 -31.36 -10.12
C LEU A 93 -2.76 -30.51 -9.94
N PHE A 94 -1.80 -30.98 -9.13
CA PHE A 94 -0.53 -30.30 -8.91
C PHE A 94 0.27 -30.12 -10.21
N ASN A 95 0.30 -31.13 -11.07
CA ASN A 95 1.03 -31.10 -12.33
C ASN A 95 0.40 -30.08 -13.30
N ARG A 96 -0.93 -30.02 -13.37
CA ARG A 96 -1.65 -29.03 -14.18
C ARG A 96 -1.43 -27.60 -13.68
N ILE A 97 -1.42 -27.41 -12.34
CA ILE A 97 -1.06 -26.11 -11.74
C ILE A 97 0.35 -25.69 -12.19
N GLN A 98 1.32 -26.62 -12.17
CA GLN A 98 2.68 -26.33 -12.63
C GLN A 98 2.72 -25.93 -14.11
N VAL A 99 1.95 -26.61 -14.97
CA VAL A 99 1.86 -26.27 -16.40
C VAL A 99 1.34 -24.85 -16.60
N ARG A 100 0.18 -24.51 -16.03
CA ARG A 100 -0.42 -23.18 -16.19
C ARG A 100 0.48 -22.08 -15.61
N LEU A 101 1.04 -22.30 -14.41
CA LEU A 101 1.94 -21.32 -13.78
C LEU A 101 3.26 -21.12 -14.53
N PHE A 102 3.75 -22.14 -15.25
CA PHE A 102 4.97 -22.01 -16.04
C PHE A 102 4.84 -20.94 -17.13
N GLN A 103 3.67 -20.86 -17.77
CA GLN A 103 3.38 -19.89 -18.83
C GLN A 103 3.43 -18.43 -18.35
N TYR A 104 3.21 -18.19 -17.05
CA TYR A 104 3.21 -16.85 -16.49
C TYR A 104 4.58 -16.32 -16.06
N GLY A 105 5.61 -17.17 -16.05
CA GLY A 105 6.93 -16.84 -15.50
C GLY A 105 7.98 -16.43 -16.52
N ASP A 106 8.77 -15.41 -16.18
CA ASP A 106 9.93 -15.01 -16.99
C ASP A 106 11.05 -16.06 -16.91
N SER A 107 11.18 -16.68 -15.74
CA SER A 107 12.06 -17.82 -15.52
C SER A 107 11.45 -18.73 -14.46
N SER A 108 11.41 -20.02 -14.76
CA SER A 108 10.72 -21.01 -13.92
C SER A 108 11.56 -22.28 -13.79
N ILE A 109 11.66 -22.81 -12.58
CA ILE A 109 12.29 -24.11 -12.29
C ILE A 109 11.19 -25.04 -11.80
N ILE A 110 11.07 -26.23 -12.39
CA ILE A 110 10.02 -27.20 -12.02
C ILE A 110 10.67 -28.56 -11.71
N TRP A 111 10.17 -29.20 -10.66
CA TRP A 111 10.42 -30.60 -10.31
C TRP A 111 9.11 -31.25 -9.88
N LYS A 112 9.11 -32.55 -9.64
CA LYS A 112 7.86 -33.31 -9.44
C LYS A 112 7.00 -32.85 -8.25
N LYS A 113 7.60 -32.24 -7.23
CA LYS A 113 6.91 -31.82 -5.99
C LYS A 113 6.96 -30.32 -5.74
N GLY A 114 7.41 -29.52 -6.73
CA GLY A 114 7.53 -28.09 -6.54
C GLY A 114 7.88 -27.33 -7.81
N SER A 115 7.62 -26.03 -7.77
CA SER A 115 8.02 -25.09 -8.80
C SER A 115 8.47 -23.79 -8.17
N LEU A 116 9.52 -23.20 -8.74
CA LEU A 116 9.98 -21.85 -8.46
C LEU A 116 9.63 -21.00 -9.67
N LEU A 117 8.89 -19.93 -9.44
CA LEU A 117 8.43 -18.96 -10.43
C LEU A 117 9.07 -17.60 -10.12
N LYS A 118 9.60 -16.94 -11.16
CA LYS A 118 10.07 -15.55 -11.07
C LYS A 118 9.33 -14.68 -12.05
N LYS A 119 8.77 -13.57 -11.56
CA LYS A 119 8.04 -12.58 -12.37
C LYS A 119 8.20 -11.19 -11.78
N ASN A 120 8.58 -10.18 -12.57
CA ASN A 120 8.62 -8.77 -12.14
C ASN A 120 9.33 -8.54 -10.78
N SER A 121 10.50 -9.14 -10.56
CA SER A 121 11.24 -9.10 -9.27
C SER A 121 10.58 -9.77 -8.06
N HIS A 122 9.52 -10.55 -8.29
CA HIS A 122 8.89 -11.41 -7.29
C HIS A 122 9.36 -12.85 -7.47
N LEU A 123 9.49 -13.57 -6.37
CA LEU A 123 9.83 -14.99 -6.32
C LEU A 123 8.70 -15.76 -5.66
N ALA A 124 8.20 -16.80 -6.31
CA ALA A 124 7.16 -17.66 -5.77
C ALA A 124 7.61 -19.12 -5.78
N LEU A 125 7.57 -19.76 -4.62
CA LEU A 125 7.84 -21.18 -4.42
C LEU A 125 6.54 -21.90 -4.11
N ILE A 126 6.13 -22.78 -5.02
CA ILE A 126 4.99 -23.67 -4.85
C ILE A 126 5.53 -25.06 -4.54
N SER A 127 5.02 -25.70 -3.50
CA SER A 127 5.50 -27.01 -3.06
C SER A 127 4.37 -27.89 -2.57
N GLN A 128 4.43 -29.18 -2.92
CA GLN A 128 3.51 -30.20 -2.43
C GLN A 128 4.08 -30.82 -1.15
N SER A 129 3.24 -30.95 -0.12
CA SER A 129 3.65 -31.58 1.14
C SER A 129 3.90 -33.09 0.99
N LYS A 130 4.71 -33.65 1.90
CA LYS A 130 5.07 -35.08 1.92
C LYS A 130 3.85 -36.00 2.03
N ASN A 131 2.79 -35.55 2.70
CA ASN A 131 1.54 -36.31 2.86
C ASN A 131 0.57 -36.13 1.66
N ALA A 132 1.00 -35.40 0.62
CA ALA A 132 0.25 -35.12 -0.61
C ALA A 132 -1.12 -34.43 -0.48
N LEU A 133 -1.58 -34.07 0.73
CA LEU A 133 -2.89 -33.41 0.93
C LEU A 133 -2.83 -31.89 1.02
N SER A 134 -1.65 -31.28 0.88
CA SER A 134 -1.54 -29.83 0.99
C SER A 134 -0.53 -29.24 0.00
N ILE A 135 -0.87 -28.07 -0.53
CA ILE A 135 -0.02 -27.25 -1.39
C ILE A 135 0.38 -26.00 -0.61
N LYS A 136 1.69 -25.80 -0.45
CA LYS A 136 2.27 -24.64 0.22
C LYS A 136 2.83 -23.68 -0.81
N ILE A 137 2.41 -22.44 -0.74
CA ILE A 137 2.88 -21.34 -1.57
C ILE A 137 3.61 -20.34 -0.68
N LYS A 138 4.82 -19.97 -1.08
CA LYS A 138 5.60 -18.90 -0.47
C LYS A 138 5.93 -17.90 -1.54
N VAL A 139 5.64 -16.63 -1.32
CA VAL A 139 5.93 -15.55 -2.27
C VAL A 139 6.72 -14.46 -1.56
N GLN A 140 7.76 -13.95 -2.23
CA GLN A 140 8.59 -12.86 -1.76
C GLN A 140 8.65 -11.77 -2.82
N GLY A 141 8.41 -10.53 -2.41
CA GLY A 141 8.37 -9.38 -3.30
C GLY A 141 7.97 -8.10 -2.57
N VAL A 142 7.76 -7.01 -3.32
CA VAL A 142 7.28 -5.74 -2.76
C VAL A 142 5.79 -5.84 -2.41
N THR A 143 5.00 -6.41 -3.31
CA THR A 143 3.57 -6.70 -3.14
C THR A 143 3.29 -8.18 -3.46
N PRO A 144 3.73 -9.09 -2.57
CA PRO A 144 3.62 -10.53 -2.82
C PRO A 144 2.15 -11.00 -2.93
N GLU A 145 1.19 -10.22 -2.44
CA GLU A 145 -0.25 -10.50 -2.53
C GLU A 145 -0.70 -10.66 -3.99
N ASN A 146 -0.20 -9.83 -4.89
CA ASN A 146 -0.57 -9.86 -6.31
C ASN A 146 -0.24 -11.19 -6.99
N ILE A 147 0.94 -11.74 -6.73
CA ILE A 147 1.35 -13.04 -7.29
C ILE A 147 0.57 -14.17 -6.63
N VAL A 148 0.26 -14.04 -5.34
CA VAL A 148 -0.61 -15.00 -4.63
C VAL A 148 -2.00 -15.04 -5.26
N PHE A 149 -2.59 -13.89 -5.64
CA PHE A 149 -3.88 -13.85 -6.31
C PHE A 149 -3.87 -14.52 -7.67
N VAL A 150 -2.84 -14.28 -8.49
CA VAL A 150 -2.68 -14.99 -9.78
C VAL A 150 -2.58 -16.49 -9.58
N ILE A 151 -1.81 -16.93 -8.58
CA ILE A 151 -1.69 -18.36 -8.26
C ILE A 151 -3.04 -18.92 -7.77
N HIS A 152 -3.75 -18.18 -6.93
CA HIS A 152 -5.06 -18.58 -6.42
C HIS A 152 -6.08 -18.71 -7.55
N GLU A 153 -6.23 -17.70 -8.40
CA GLU A 153 -7.13 -17.73 -9.56
C GLU A 153 -6.82 -18.91 -10.49
N THR A 154 -5.53 -19.21 -10.71
CA THR A 154 -5.11 -20.37 -11.51
C THR A 154 -5.58 -21.68 -10.90
N ILE A 155 -5.47 -21.83 -9.56
CA ILE A 155 -5.90 -23.02 -8.83
C ILE A 155 -7.43 -23.14 -8.86
N GLU A 156 -8.15 -22.05 -8.55
CA GLU A 156 -9.61 -21.99 -8.54
C GLU A 156 -10.19 -22.35 -9.91
N THR A 157 -9.68 -21.74 -10.97
CA THR A 157 -10.10 -22.02 -12.35
C THR A 157 -9.88 -23.50 -12.69
N LEU A 158 -8.71 -24.05 -12.38
CA LEU A 158 -8.42 -25.48 -12.60
C LEU A 158 -9.37 -26.41 -11.84
N ILE A 159 -9.71 -26.07 -10.60
CA ILE A 159 -10.62 -26.87 -9.78
C ILE A 159 -12.03 -26.80 -10.36
N ASN A 160 -12.52 -25.61 -10.70
CA ASN A 160 -13.85 -25.41 -11.27
C ASN A 160 -14.02 -26.04 -12.65
N ASP A 161 -12.99 -26.02 -13.49
CA ASP A 161 -13.06 -26.59 -14.85
C ASP A 161 -12.98 -28.12 -14.85
N SER A 162 -12.18 -28.71 -13.95
CA SER A 162 -11.76 -30.12 -14.05
C SER A 162 -12.13 -31.00 -12.86
N PHE A 163 -12.50 -30.45 -11.71
CA PHE A 163 -12.64 -31.20 -10.46
C PHE A 163 -13.88 -30.79 -9.66
N ASN A 164 -15.06 -31.07 -10.23
CA ASN A 164 -16.35 -30.81 -9.58
C ASN A 164 -16.47 -31.54 -8.22
N GLY A 165 -16.80 -30.80 -7.16
CA GLY A 165 -17.03 -31.35 -5.82
C GLY A 165 -15.77 -31.55 -4.97
N LEU A 166 -14.61 -31.06 -5.41
CA LEU A 166 -13.38 -31.08 -4.61
C LEU A 166 -13.51 -30.16 -3.39
N GLN A 167 -13.39 -30.72 -2.18
CA GLN A 167 -13.39 -29.95 -0.94
C GLN A 167 -11.97 -29.59 -0.49
N TYR A 168 -11.75 -28.30 -0.23
CA TYR A 168 -10.49 -27.77 0.29
C TYR A 168 -10.73 -26.50 1.11
N ASP A 169 -9.75 -26.18 1.93
CA ASP A 169 -9.65 -24.95 2.69
C ASP A 169 -8.28 -24.32 2.40
N PHE A 170 -8.20 -23.00 2.43
CA PHE A 170 -6.96 -22.27 2.21
C PHE A 170 -6.73 -21.27 3.33
N SER A 171 -5.47 -20.95 3.61
CA SER A 171 -5.13 -20.09 4.76
C SER A 171 -4.16 -18.98 4.37
N PHE A 172 -4.48 -17.76 4.81
CA PHE A 172 -3.72 -16.54 4.54
C PHE A 172 -2.99 -16.07 5.81
N PRO A 173 -1.80 -15.45 5.67
CA PRO A 173 -1.01 -15.01 6.81
C PRO A 173 -1.61 -13.75 7.45
N CYS A 174 -1.42 -13.64 8.76
CA CYS A 174 -1.71 -12.43 9.51
C CYS A 174 -0.89 -11.22 8.97
N PRO A 175 -1.53 -10.09 8.60
CA PRO A 175 -0.87 -8.90 8.05
C PRO A 175 0.24 -8.38 8.95
N ASP A 176 -0.07 -8.19 10.24
CA ASP A 176 0.91 -7.72 11.23
C ASP A 176 2.10 -8.67 11.39
N CYS A 177 1.91 -9.98 11.22
CA CYS A 177 3.02 -10.93 11.26
C CYS A 177 3.92 -10.78 10.02
N VAL A 178 3.34 -10.51 8.86
CA VAL A 178 4.08 -10.24 7.61
C VAL A 178 4.83 -8.92 7.72
N GLU A 179 4.17 -7.89 8.27
CA GLU A 179 4.75 -6.55 8.46
C GLU A 179 5.91 -6.57 9.46
N SER A 180 5.78 -7.38 10.50
CA SER A 180 6.85 -7.65 11.48
C SER A 180 7.95 -8.59 10.96
N GLN A 181 7.91 -8.93 9.66
CA GLN A 181 8.86 -9.84 8.99
C GLN A 181 9.05 -11.19 9.72
N SER A 182 7.98 -11.70 10.33
CA SER A 182 8.02 -12.98 11.01
C SER A 182 8.33 -14.10 10.03
N THR A 183 9.32 -14.93 10.36
CA THR A 183 9.68 -16.08 9.54
C THR A 183 8.55 -17.11 9.46
N GLU A 184 7.65 -17.14 10.43
CA GLU A 184 6.50 -18.03 10.46
C GLU A 184 5.24 -17.30 10.98
N PRO A 185 4.51 -16.60 10.11
CA PRO A 185 3.27 -15.93 10.48
C PRO A 185 2.19 -16.95 10.87
N TYR A 186 1.26 -16.53 11.72
CA TYR A 186 0.01 -17.27 11.93
C TYR A 186 -0.84 -17.20 10.66
N LEU A 187 -1.47 -18.32 10.31
CA LEU A 187 -2.35 -18.41 9.13
C LEU A 187 -3.81 -18.52 9.58
N PHE A 188 -4.66 -17.65 9.06
CA PHE A 188 -6.11 -17.69 9.23
C PHE A 188 -6.72 -18.51 8.09
N SER A 189 -7.55 -19.51 8.41
CA SER A 189 -8.26 -20.28 7.38
C SER A 189 -9.41 -19.49 6.77
N SER A 190 -9.72 -19.74 5.50
CA SER A 190 -10.82 -19.07 4.81
C SER A 190 -12.16 -19.47 5.45
N THR A 191 -12.29 -20.72 5.90
CA THR A 191 -13.44 -21.19 6.70
C THR A 191 -13.66 -20.37 7.97
N LEU A 192 -12.59 -20.07 8.72
CA LEU A 192 -12.67 -19.25 9.93
C LEU A 192 -13.05 -17.81 9.57
N LEU A 193 -12.44 -17.25 8.52
CA LEU A 193 -12.69 -15.88 8.06
C LEU A 193 -14.15 -15.70 7.59
N LYS A 194 -14.66 -16.62 6.77
CA LYS A 194 -16.06 -16.64 6.31
C LYS A 194 -17.03 -16.72 7.49
N ARG A 195 -16.82 -17.68 8.40
CA ARG A 195 -17.65 -17.82 9.60
C ARG A 195 -17.59 -16.58 10.49
N ALA A 196 -16.41 -15.99 10.66
CA ALA A 196 -16.26 -14.79 11.49
C ALA A 196 -16.96 -13.59 10.84
N ASN A 197 -16.92 -13.47 9.52
CA ASN A 197 -17.67 -12.47 8.76
C ASN A 197 -19.20 -12.68 8.87
N GLU A 198 -19.69 -13.92 8.71
CA GLU A 198 -21.10 -14.28 8.89
C GLU A 198 -21.60 -13.96 10.30
N MET A 199 -20.78 -14.26 11.31
CA MET A 199 -21.04 -13.95 12.71
C MET A 199 -20.83 -12.46 13.04
N LYS A 200 -20.47 -11.64 12.05
CA LYS A 200 -20.22 -10.20 12.19
C LYS A 200 -19.19 -9.88 13.27
N ALA A 201 -18.18 -10.73 13.43
CA ALA A 201 -17.08 -10.47 14.34
C ALA A 201 -16.27 -9.27 13.81
N PRO A 202 -15.94 -8.28 14.65
CA PRO A 202 -15.19 -7.11 14.19
C PRO A 202 -13.69 -7.43 14.01
N PHE A 203 -13.16 -8.34 14.84
CA PHE A 203 -11.73 -8.66 14.89
C PHE A 203 -11.47 -10.16 15.02
N LEU A 204 -10.29 -10.57 14.56
CA LEU A 204 -9.71 -11.88 14.81
C LEU A 204 -8.36 -11.73 15.49
N GLN A 205 -8.11 -12.60 16.47
CA GLN A 205 -6.82 -12.62 17.17
C GLN A 205 -5.89 -13.67 16.55
N CYS A 206 -4.68 -13.23 16.20
CA CYS A 206 -3.57 -14.10 15.84
C CYS A 206 -3.17 -14.96 17.05
N ARG A 207 -3.14 -16.29 16.92
CA ARG A 207 -2.81 -17.16 18.06
C ARG A 207 -1.32 -17.22 18.40
N LYS A 208 -0.45 -16.77 17.48
CA LYS A 208 1.00 -16.88 17.62
C LYS A 208 1.61 -15.64 18.29
N PHE A 209 1.12 -14.46 17.93
CA PHE A 209 1.65 -13.19 18.39
C PHE A 209 0.58 -12.27 19.00
N PHE A 210 -0.65 -12.76 19.15
CA PHE A 210 -1.76 -12.03 19.78
C PHE A 210 -2.17 -10.70 19.11
N HIS A 211 -1.71 -10.44 17.88
CA HIS A 211 -2.17 -9.33 17.06
C HIS A 211 -3.70 -9.38 16.88
N ALA A 212 -4.35 -8.22 17.03
CA ALA A 212 -5.78 -8.07 16.81
C ALA A 212 -6.00 -7.45 15.42
N ILE A 213 -6.49 -8.28 14.50
CA ILE A 213 -6.64 -7.94 13.08
C ILE A 213 -8.12 -7.68 12.77
N SER A 214 -8.40 -6.65 11.99
CA SER A 214 -9.75 -6.39 11.48
C SER A 214 -10.15 -7.44 10.47
N ILE A 215 -11.40 -7.93 10.56
CA ILE A 215 -11.93 -8.86 9.54
C ILE A 215 -11.98 -8.18 8.17
N GLN A 216 -12.29 -6.89 8.11
CA GLN A 216 -12.35 -6.16 6.84
C GLN A 216 -10.99 -6.05 6.17
N GLU A 217 -9.94 -5.81 6.94
CA GLU A 217 -8.57 -5.78 6.43
C GLU A 217 -8.14 -7.15 5.92
N MET A 218 -8.47 -8.23 6.66
CA MET A 218 -8.25 -9.59 6.17
C MET A 218 -9.03 -9.89 4.90
N MET A 219 -10.28 -9.44 4.79
CA MET A 219 -11.10 -9.65 3.59
C MET A 219 -10.60 -8.85 2.38
N ALA A 220 -9.99 -7.67 2.61
CA ALA A 220 -9.40 -6.84 1.58
C ALA A 220 -8.04 -7.35 1.05
N ILE A 221 -7.45 -8.37 1.69
CA ILE A 221 -6.25 -9.06 1.19
C ILE A 221 -6.55 -10.50 0.77
N MET A 222 -7.81 -10.93 0.89
CA MET A 222 -8.26 -12.24 0.49
C MET A 222 -8.74 -12.20 -0.97
N PRO A 223 -8.62 -13.33 -1.69
CA PRO A 223 -9.15 -13.43 -3.05
C PRO A 223 -10.65 -13.14 -3.07
N ILE A 224 -11.10 -12.50 -4.15
CA ILE A 224 -12.48 -12.02 -4.30
C ILE A 224 -13.40 -13.21 -4.58
N ASP A 225 -14.15 -13.64 -3.55
CA ASP A 225 -15.18 -14.66 -3.73
C ASP A 225 -16.52 -14.06 -4.25
N ASP A 226 -16.77 -12.76 -4.07
CA ASP A 226 -18.04 -12.07 -4.37
C ASP A 226 -17.84 -10.61 -4.81
N THR A 227 -18.80 -10.05 -5.57
CA THR A 227 -18.76 -8.67 -6.09
C THR A 227 -18.60 -7.61 -5.00
N ASN A 228 -19.16 -7.82 -3.80
CA ASN A 228 -19.07 -6.87 -2.68
C ASN A 228 -17.65 -6.75 -2.10
N ASN A 229 -16.79 -7.75 -2.30
CA ASN A 229 -15.40 -7.69 -1.84
C ASN A 229 -14.51 -6.94 -2.84
N MET A 230 -14.96 -6.72 -4.08
CA MET A 230 -14.18 -6.08 -5.13
C MET A 230 -13.95 -4.59 -4.83
N ASP A 231 -14.99 -3.90 -4.36
CA ASP A 231 -14.91 -2.48 -3.96
C ASP A 231 -13.97 -2.28 -2.76
N LEU A 232 -14.02 -3.18 -1.77
CA LEU A 232 -13.13 -3.16 -0.61
C LEU A 232 -11.66 -3.39 -0.98
N ASN A 233 -11.39 -4.35 -1.87
CA ASN A 233 -10.05 -4.60 -2.41
C ASN A 233 -9.51 -3.39 -3.18
N LEU A 234 -10.36 -2.75 -4.00
CA LEU A 234 -9.99 -1.58 -4.77
C LEU A 234 -9.69 -0.38 -3.86
N GLU A 235 -10.55 -0.07 -2.90
CA GLU A 235 -10.32 0.99 -1.91
C GLU A 235 -9.01 0.77 -1.14
N TYR A 236 -8.74 -0.46 -0.70
CA TYR A 236 -7.52 -0.80 0.03
C TYR A 236 -6.27 -0.66 -0.85
N THR A 237 -6.33 -1.11 -2.10
CA THR A 237 -5.23 -0.98 -3.07
C THR A 237 -4.94 0.49 -3.39
N ILE A 238 -5.98 1.30 -3.60
CA ILE A 238 -5.84 2.75 -3.82
C ILE A 238 -5.20 3.42 -2.60
N ARG A 239 -5.60 3.01 -1.39
CA ARG A 239 -5.01 3.49 -0.13
C ARG A 239 -3.53 3.13 -0.01
N ASP A 240 -3.14 1.89 -0.29
CA ASP A 240 -1.74 1.47 -0.27
C ASP A 240 -0.91 2.20 -1.32
N LEU A 241 -1.47 2.41 -2.51
CA LEU A 241 -0.82 3.23 -3.53
C LEU A 241 -0.65 4.69 -3.07
N ASN A 242 -1.63 5.25 -2.36
CA ASN A 242 -1.55 6.61 -1.82
C ASN A 242 -0.63 6.72 -0.59
N SER A 243 -0.55 5.70 0.26
CA SER A 243 0.41 5.66 1.38
C SER A 243 1.86 5.54 0.87
N LEU A 244 2.08 4.76 -0.19
CA LEU A 244 3.36 4.71 -0.90
C LEU A 244 3.71 6.05 -1.55
N LYS A 245 2.73 6.78 -2.11
CA LYS A 245 2.96 8.17 -2.60
C LYS A 245 3.37 9.10 -1.46
N ASN A 246 2.76 9.00 -0.27
CA ASN A 246 3.06 9.89 0.85
C ASN A 246 4.45 9.69 1.50
N THR A 247 5.22 8.70 1.03
CA THR A 247 6.61 8.46 1.49
C THR A 247 7.62 9.15 0.56
N PHE A 248 7.39 10.42 0.23
CA PHE A 248 8.33 11.21 -0.56
C PHE A 248 9.54 11.62 0.29
N LYS A 249 10.75 11.25 -0.17
CA LYS A 249 12.01 11.56 0.53
C LYS A 249 12.37 13.05 0.44
N TYR A 250 11.87 13.72 -0.59
CA TYR A 250 12.10 15.14 -0.85
C TYR A 250 10.76 15.80 -1.14
N ASP A 251 10.57 17.05 -0.71
CA ASP A 251 9.35 17.79 -1.06
C ASP A 251 9.46 18.34 -2.49
N ILE A 252 10.64 18.81 -2.86
CA ILE A 252 10.87 19.50 -4.13
C ILE A 252 12.13 18.98 -4.79
N MET A 253 12.08 18.72 -6.10
CA MET A 253 13.27 18.55 -6.93
C MET A 253 13.52 19.86 -7.68
N PHE A 254 14.70 20.44 -7.56
CA PHE A 254 15.10 21.63 -8.29
C PHE A 254 16.13 21.27 -9.36
N TRP A 255 15.82 21.55 -10.63
CA TRP A 255 16.68 21.23 -11.77
C TRP A 255 17.07 22.50 -12.54
N TYR A 256 18.37 22.72 -12.74
CA TYR A 256 18.93 23.93 -13.39
C TYR A 256 20.13 23.58 -14.27
N CYS A 257 20.53 24.50 -15.16
CA CYS A 257 21.71 24.33 -16.00
C CYS A 257 22.98 24.82 -15.29
N GLU A 258 24.07 24.04 -15.35
CA GLU A 258 25.35 24.40 -14.70
C GLU A 258 25.93 25.73 -15.21
N GLN A 259 25.63 26.10 -16.47
CA GLN A 259 26.09 27.35 -17.08
C GLN A 259 25.45 28.59 -16.43
N ASP A 260 24.25 28.45 -15.85
CA ASP A 260 23.57 29.53 -15.13
C ASP A 260 24.29 29.91 -13.82
N LEU A 261 25.15 29.02 -13.28
CA LEU A 261 25.98 29.31 -12.10
C LEU A 261 27.16 30.23 -12.42
N LYS A 262 27.59 30.27 -13.68
CA LYS A 262 28.80 30.97 -14.14
C LYS A 262 28.51 32.42 -14.59
N LEU A 263 27.25 32.84 -14.53
CA LEU A 263 26.82 34.18 -14.88
C LEU A 263 27.18 35.20 -13.80
N ASP A 264 27.31 36.45 -14.22
CA ASP A 264 27.69 37.59 -13.37
C ASP A 264 26.64 37.84 -12.27
N GLN A 265 27.08 37.85 -11.01
CA GLN A 265 26.22 37.98 -9.82
C GLN A 265 25.52 39.33 -9.74
N ASP A 266 26.08 40.37 -10.37
CA ASP A 266 25.47 41.72 -10.39
C ASP A 266 24.35 41.85 -11.45
N LYS A 267 24.26 40.91 -12.39
CA LYS A 267 23.35 40.98 -13.55
C LYS A 267 22.38 39.80 -13.67
N SER A 268 22.53 38.80 -12.80
CA SER A 268 21.71 37.59 -12.81
C SER A 268 21.61 36.99 -11.42
N VAL A 269 20.51 36.30 -11.15
CA VAL A 269 20.30 35.61 -9.87
C VAL A 269 20.86 34.20 -9.99
N ASN A 270 21.71 33.81 -9.04
CA ASN A 270 22.23 32.44 -8.96
C ASN A 270 21.11 31.47 -8.52
N PRO A 271 20.84 30.38 -9.27
CA PRO A 271 19.86 29.35 -8.90
C PRO A 271 20.04 28.77 -7.49
N LEU A 272 21.28 28.67 -6.98
CA LEU A 272 21.57 28.19 -5.62
C LEU A 272 21.03 29.12 -4.53
N ASN A 273 20.90 30.42 -4.81
CA ASN A 273 20.30 31.35 -3.85
C ASN A 273 18.80 31.08 -3.71
N ALA A 274 18.12 30.75 -4.82
CA ALA A 274 16.71 30.38 -4.82
C ALA A 274 16.49 29.07 -4.06
N ILE A 275 17.37 28.07 -4.25
CA ILE A 275 17.34 26.81 -3.51
C ILE A 275 17.47 27.04 -2.00
N LYS A 276 18.48 27.81 -1.57
CA LYS A 276 18.69 28.14 -0.15
C LYS A 276 17.52 28.90 0.46
N ALA A 277 16.91 29.81 -0.31
CA ALA A 277 15.71 30.51 0.13
C ALA A 277 14.55 29.53 0.38
N ILE A 278 14.37 28.54 -0.50
CA ILE A 278 13.33 27.51 -0.36
C ILE A 278 13.61 26.59 0.83
N GLU A 279 14.86 26.17 1.04
CA GLU A 279 15.25 25.36 2.20
C GLU A 279 15.07 26.11 3.53
N SER A 280 15.31 27.42 3.56
CA SER A 280 15.13 28.24 4.78
C SER A 280 13.68 28.31 5.29
N GLN A 281 12.71 27.92 4.45
CA GLN A 281 11.28 27.83 4.81
C GLN A 281 10.86 26.44 5.27
N GLY A 282 11.81 25.49 5.38
CA GLY A 282 11.56 24.14 5.91
C GLY A 282 11.19 23.08 4.86
N TYR A 283 11.32 23.37 3.56
CA TYR A 283 11.13 22.38 2.49
C TYR A 283 12.41 21.56 2.26
N HIS A 284 12.29 20.24 2.11
CA HIS A 284 13.41 19.39 1.72
C HIS A 284 13.59 19.40 0.19
N VAL A 285 14.57 20.16 -0.29
CA VAL A 285 14.88 20.30 -1.72
C VAL A 285 16.01 19.34 -2.12
N TRP A 286 15.81 18.59 -3.20
CA TRP A 286 16.89 17.88 -3.87
C TRP A 286 17.36 18.67 -5.08
N TYR A 287 18.67 18.87 -5.20
CA TYR A 287 19.32 19.43 -6.38
C TYR A 287 20.63 18.66 -6.65
N SER A 288 21.14 18.77 -7.87
CA SER A 288 22.41 18.17 -8.27
C SER A 288 23.50 19.22 -8.32
N GLU A 289 24.63 18.98 -7.63
CA GLU A 289 25.81 19.85 -7.70
C GLU A 289 26.47 19.83 -9.08
N GLU A 290 26.44 18.67 -9.77
CA GLU A 290 26.95 18.49 -11.13
C GLU A 290 25.87 17.89 -12.07
N PRO A 291 24.90 18.70 -12.53
CA PRO A 291 23.80 18.22 -13.39
C PRO A 291 24.30 17.48 -14.65
N SER A 292 25.47 17.89 -15.15
CA SER A 292 26.15 17.35 -16.32
C SER A 292 26.58 15.88 -16.18
N VAL A 293 26.78 15.36 -14.96
CA VAL A 293 27.35 14.01 -14.71
C VAL A 293 26.30 13.00 -14.23
N GLU A 294 25.14 13.46 -13.74
CA GLU A 294 24.11 12.61 -13.18
C GLU A 294 23.49 11.64 -14.21
N LYS A 295 23.18 10.41 -13.73
CA LYS A 295 22.57 9.35 -14.53
C LYS A 295 21.04 9.48 -14.54
N LEU A 296 20.44 9.19 -15.70
CA LEU A 296 18.99 9.30 -15.92
C LEU A 296 18.16 8.42 -14.96
N ASP A 297 18.64 7.22 -14.60
CA ASP A 297 17.94 6.32 -13.69
C ASP A 297 17.79 6.91 -12.28
N LYS A 298 18.87 7.53 -11.78
CA LYS A 298 18.88 8.21 -10.48
C LYS A 298 17.94 9.41 -10.49
N LEU A 299 17.98 10.22 -11.56
CA LEU A 299 17.08 11.36 -11.74
C LEU A 299 15.61 10.93 -11.81
N THR A 300 15.30 9.87 -12.55
CA THR A 300 13.94 9.32 -12.64
C THR A 300 13.43 8.87 -11.27
N SER A 301 14.29 8.24 -10.46
CA SER A 301 13.93 7.86 -9.09
C SER A 301 13.65 9.08 -8.22
N VAL A 302 14.47 10.13 -8.31
CA VAL A 302 14.27 11.36 -7.52
C VAL A 302 13.01 12.09 -7.95
N ILE A 303 12.75 12.20 -9.26
CA ILE A 303 11.51 12.79 -9.79
C ILE A 303 10.30 12.02 -9.25
N LYS A 304 10.37 10.69 -9.16
CA LYS A 304 9.30 9.90 -8.56
C LYS A 304 9.18 10.13 -7.06
N GLN A 305 10.28 10.42 -6.36
CA GLN A 305 10.34 10.60 -4.90
C GLN A 305 10.13 12.05 -4.42
N SER A 306 9.94 13.04 -5.31
CA SER A 306 9.59 14.43 -4.95
C SER A 306 8.07 14.65 -4.97
N LYS A 307 7.54 15.77 -4.46
CA LYS A 307 6.12 16.15 -4.72
C LYS A 307 6.04 17.06 -5.94
N LEU A 308 6.91 18.07 -5.98
CA LEU A 308 6.98 19.09 -7.02
C LEU A 308 8.34 19.06 -7.74
N VAL A 309 8.36 19.39 -9.03
CA VAL A 309 9.61 19.64 -9.76
C VAL A 309 9.69 21.11 -10.14
N ILE A 310 10.73 21.81 -9.73
CA ILE A 310 11.01 23.19 -10.14
C ILE A 310 12.10 23.16 -11.20
N PHE A 311 11.81 23.77 -12.35
CA PHE A 311 12.79 23.97 -13.41
C PHE A 311 13.30 25.40 -13.41
N GLY A 312 14.60 25.55 -13.21
CA GLY A 312 15.33 26.78 -13.47
C GLY A 312 15.61 26.91 -14.96
N VAL A 313 14.72 27.58 -15.68
CA VAL A 313 14.81 27.70 -17.14
C VAL A 313 15.58 28.96 -17.53
N SER A 314 16.54 28.80 -18.42
CA SER A 314 17.30 29.85 -19.07
C SER A 314 17.49 29.52 -20.55
N ASN A 315 18.11 30.43 -21.30
CA ASN A 315 18.54 30.13 -22.68
C ASN A 315 19.54 28.94 -22.73
N ASP A 316 20.39 28.82 -21.71
CA ASP A 316 21.38 27.75 -21.62
C ASP A 316 20.71 26.42 -21.26
N PHE A 317 19.74 26.45 -20.34
CA PHE A 317 18.88 25.30 -20.04
C PHE A 317 18.17 24.76 -21.28
N ALA A 318 17.62 25.66 -22.08
CA ALA A 318 16.91 25.29 -23.30
C ALA A 318 17.84 24.73 -24.37
N SER A 319 19.14 25.04 -24.30
CA SER A 319 20.16 24.60 -25.26
C SER A 319 20.85 23.29 -24.84
N ASP A 320 20.80 22.92 -23.57
CA ASP A 320 21.33 21.66 -23.05
C ASP A 320 20.39 20.46 -23.37
N PRO A 321 20.85 19.46 -24.14
CA PRO A 321 20.06 18.26 -24.45
C PRO A 321 19.58 17.49 -23.22
N LYS A 322 20.36 17.45 -22.12
CA LYS A 322 19.96 16.73 -20.91
C LYS A 322 18.81 17.42 -20.18
N CYS A 323 18.87 18.75 -20.07
CA CYS A 323 17.81 19.56 -19.47
C CYS A 323 16.49 19.43 -20.24
N VAL A 324 16.55 19.46 -21.58
CA VAL A 324 15.38 19.23 -22.45
C VAL A 324 14.82 17.82 -22.25
N GLN A 325 15.67 16.80 -22.21
CA GLN A 325 15.23 15.40 -22.01
C GLN A 325 14.52 15.21 -20.66
N ILE A 326 15.03 15.81 -19.58
CA ILE A 326 14.41 15.72 -18.26
C ILE A 326 13.09 16.48 -18.22
N PHE A 327 13.01 17.64 -18.88
CA PHE A 327 11.77 18.39 -19.01
C PHE A 327 10.68 17.57 -19.74
N GLU A 328 11.02 16.92 -20.85
CA GLU A 328 10.10 16.04 -21.58
C GLU A 328 9.70 14.81 -20.75
N LEU A 329 10.63 14.22 -19.99
CA LEU A 329 10.35 13.10 -19.08
C LEU A 329 9.30 13.49 -18.02
N VAL A 330 9.47 14.65 -17.38
CA VAL A 330 8.54 15.13 -16.34
C VAL A 330 7.18 15.47 -16.92
N LYS A 331 7.15 16.16 -18.07
CA LYS A 331 5.91 16.64 -18.69
C LYS A 331 5.12 15.54 -19.40
N ASN A 332 5.77 14.74 -20.25
CA ASN A 332 5.09 13.82 -21.16
C ASN A 332 4.95 12.41 -20.57
N LEU A 333 5.99 11.91 -19.89
CA LEU A 333 6.03 10.52 -19.41
C LEU A 333 5.51 10.40 -17.97
N ILE A 334 6.01 11.22 -17.05
CA ILE A 334 5.67 11.13 -15.62
C ILE A 334 4.41 11.96 -15.29
N LYS A 335 4.14 13.04 -16.05
CA LYS A 335 3.03 13.98 -15.86
C LYS A 335 2.97 14.52 -14.42
N LYS A 336 4.12 14.94 -13.90
CA LYS A 336 4.22 15.49 -12.55
C LYS A 336 3.98 17.00 -12.55
N ASN A 337 3.43 17.53 -11.45
CA ASN A 337 3.33 18.98 -11.26
C ASN A 337 4.72 19.61 -11.33
N TYR A 338 4.86 20.65 -12.14
CA TYR A 338 6.11 21.39 -12.31
C TYR A 338 5.89 22.90 -12.25
N LEU A 339 6.91 23.63 -11.82
CA LEU A 339 6.94 25.09 -11.77
C LEU A 339 8.16 25.61 -12.55
N LEU A 340 7.95 26.66 -13.36
CA LEU A 340 9.02 27.27 -14.13
C LEU A 340 9.50 28.55 -13.44
N ILE A 341 10.78 28.56 -13.06
CA ILE A 341 11.48 29.75 -12.58
C ILE A 341 12.50 30.14 -13.64
N GLU A 342 12.38 31.35 -14.16
CA GLU A 342 13.30 31.82 -15.18
C GLU A 342 14.53 32.47 -14.56
N PHE A 343 15.70 31.99 -14.99
CA PHE A 343 17.02 32.53 -14.65
C PHE A 343 17.75 33.00 -15.91
N GLY A 344 18.89 33.65 -15.72
CA GLY A 344 19.76 34.12 -16.80
C GLY A 344 19.87 35.64 -16.87
N GLN A 345 20.42 36.12 -17.99
CA GLN A 345 20.58 37.56 -18.22
C GLN A 345 19.24 38.26 -18.40
N LEU A 346 19.15 39.48 -17.87
CA LEU A 346 17.93 40.28 -17.88
C LEU A 346 17.47 40.56 -19.32
N GLY A 347 16.27 40.05 -19.67
CA GLY A 347 15.67 40.23 -20.99
C GLY A 347 15.93 39.11 -21.99
N SER A 348 16.71 38.10 -21.64
CA SER A 348 16.99 36.93 -22.49
C SER A 348 15.84 35.93 -22.46
N HIS A 349 15.07 35.89 -23.55
CA HIS A 349 13.83 35.10 -23.68
C HIS A 349 13.83 34.17 -24.90
N GLU A 350 15.01 33.83 -25.43
CA GLU A 350 15.13 33.06 -26.67
C GLU A 350 14.60 31.63 -26.51
N TRP A 351 14.69 31.07 -25.30
CA TRP A 351 14.11 29.78 -24.96
C TRP A 351 12.60 29.69 -25.21
N LEU A 352 11.86 30.80 -25.12
CA LEU A 352 10.41 30.85 -25.41
C LEU A 352 10.08 30.57 -26.87
N ARG A 353 11.04 30.77 -27.78
CA ARG A 353 10.86 30.47 -29.21
C ARG A 353 10.89 28.98 -29.51
N LYS A 354 11.34 28.15 -28.56
CA LYS A 354 11.38 26.69 -28.75
C LYS A 354 10.00 26.07 -28.51
N PRO A 355 9.47 25.25 -29.44
CA PRO A 355 8.12 24.68 -29.35
C PRO A 355 7.84 23.86 -28.08
N ILE A 356 8.89 23.20 -27.55
CA ILE A 356 8.82 22.35 -26.35
C ILE A 356 8.33 23.14 -25.13
N PHE A 357 8.77 24.40 -25.02
CA PHE A 357 8.44 25.28 -23.90
C PHE A 357 7.20 26.14 -24.17
N ALA A 358 6.83 26.35 -25.44
CA ALA A 358 5.68 27.18 -25.82
C ALA A 358 4.36 26.69 -25.19
N SER A 359 4.15 25.38 -25.11
CA SER A 359 2.96 24.80 -24.46
C SER A 359 3.02 24.81 -22.93
N ALA A 360 4.20 24.96 -22.33
CA ALA A 360 4.38 25.09 -20.88
C ALA A 360 4.29 26.56 -20.40
N CYS A 361 4.32 27.53 -21.32
CA CYS A 361 4.20 28.95 -21.02
C CYS A 361 2.77 29.39 -20.67
N ALA A 362 1.78 28.52 -20.88
CA ALA A 362 0.43 28.74 -20.36
C ALA A 362 0.36 28.50 -18.83
N ASP A 363 1.33 27.77 -18.27
CA ASP A 363 1.42 27.44 -16.85
C ASP A 363 2.27 28.48 -16.09
N PHE A 364 2.02 28.63 -14.78
CA PHE A 364 2.61 29.65 -13.90
C PHE A 364 4.15 29.80 -14.06
N ARG A 365 4.62 31.01 -14.39
CA ARG A 365 6.05 31.37 -14.53
C ARG A 365 6.44 32.46 -13.55
N ILE A 366 7.56 32.27 -12.85
CA ILE A 366 8.18 33.30 -12.02
C ILE A 366 9.47 33.76 -12.68
N ILE A 367 9.62 35.07 -12.88
CA ILE A 367 10.79 35.67 -13.53
C ILE A 367 11.78 36.12 -12.45
N MET A 368 12.91 35.41 -12.30
CA MET A 368 13.97 35.71 -11.34
C MET A 368 15.27 36.17 -12.04
N GLN A 369 15.16 37.10 -12.99
CA GLN A 369 16.32 37.64 -13.72
C GLN A 369 16.91 38.91 -13.08
N ASP A 370 16.11 39.69 -12.34
CA ASP A 370 16.52 40.98 -11.74
C ASP A 370 16.89 40.82 -10.25
N PRO A 371 18.17 40.99 -9.87
CA PRO A 371 18.61 40.92 -8.48
C PRO A 371 17.87 41.89 -7.54
N LYS A 372 17.42 43.05 -8.04
CA LYS A 372 16.71 44.06 -7.23
C LYS A 372 15.29 43.63 -6.86
N ARG A 373 14.67 42.75 -7.66
CA ARG A 373 13.30 42.25 -7.45
C ARG A 373 13.29 40.84 -6.84
N TYR A 374 14.46 40.31 -6.52
CA TYR A 374 14.64 38.94 -6.02
C TYR A 374 13.78 38.66 -4.77
N SER A 375 13.78 39.56 -3.78
CA SER A 375 13.02 39.38 -2.54
C SER A 375 11.51 39.26 -2.78
N THR A 376 10.94 40.09 -3.67
CA THR A 376 9.52 40.03 -4.04
C THR A 376 9.20 38.78 -4.85
N LYS A 377 10.09 38.39 -5.78
CA LYS A 377 9.87 37.23 -6.66
C LYS A 377 10.00 35.90 -5.93
N VAL A 378 10.82 35.83 -4.90
CA VAL A 378 10.90 34.69 -3.99
C VAL A 378 9.58 34.54 -3.21
N ALA A 379 8.96 35.63 -2.78
CA ALA A 379 7.63 35.59 -2.16
C ALA A 379 6.53 35.09 -3.13
N ASP A 380 6.53 35.58 -4.38
CA ASP A 380 5.63 35.09 -5.44
C ASP A 380 5.82 33.58 -5.69
N ALA A 381 7.07 33.10 -5.62
CA ALA A 381 7.40 31.69 -5.77
C ALA A 381 6.84 30.84 -4.63
N PHE A 382 6.91 31.33 -3.39
CA PHE A 382 6.32 30.65 -2.25
C PHE A 382 4.80 30.57 -2.35
N GLU A 383 4.13 31.67 -2.67
CA GLU A 383 2.68 31.67 -2.84
C GLU A 383 2.24 30.69 -3.95
N SER A 384 3.04 30.58 -5.01
CA SER A 384 2.80 29.63 -6.11
C SER A 384 3.04 28.17 -5.69
N ILE A 385 4.12 27.90 -4.96
CA ILE A 385 4.41 26.57 -4.41
C ILE A 385 3.28 26.15 -3.45
N GLU A 386 2.84 27.03 -2.55
CA GLU A 386 1.72 26.77 -1.65
C GLU A 386 0.42 26.50 -2.41
N LYS A 387 0.11 27.28 -3.45
CA LYS A 387 -1.06 27.04 -4.29
C LYS A 387 -1.02 25.68 -4.98
N ILE A 388 0.14 25.25 -5.48
CA ILE A 388 0.28 23.95 -6.17
C ILE A 388 0.20 22.80 -5.17
N VAL A 389 0.89 22.93 -4.03
CA VAL A 389 0.83 21.94 -2.94
C VAL A 389 -0.59 21.84 -2.36
N GLN A 390 -1.32 22.96 -2.26
CA GLN A 390 -2.72 22.97 -1.81
C GLN A 390 -3.72 22.60 -2.89
N ALA A 391 -3.43 22.80 -4.17
CA ALA A 391 -4.29 22.38 -5.27
C ALA A 391 -4.32 20.85 -5.39
N ASP A 392 -3.18 20.17 -5.19
CA ASP A 392 -3.14 18.71 -5.06
C ASP A 392 -4.04 18.24 -3.90
N LEU A 393 -4.10 18.98 -2.79
CA LEU A 393 -5.01 18.69 -1.68
C LEU A 393 -6.49 18.95 -2.01
N LYS A 394 -6.81 19.90 -2.91
CA LYS A 394 -8.20 20.27 -3.26
C LYS A 394 -8.85 19.30 -4.25
N THR A 395 -8.07 18.57 -5.05
CA THR A 395 -8.60 17.45 -5.87
C THR A 395 -8.97 16.22 -5.03
N GLU A 396 -8.60 16.18 -3.74
CA GLU A 396 -8.99 15.13 -2.77
C GLU A 396 -10.16 15.54 -1.85
N ASP A 397 -10.90 16.62 -2.14
CA ASP A 397 -12.03 17.05 -1.31
C ASP A 397 -13.32 16.21 -1.47
N GLU A 398 -13.21 14.96 -1.94
CA GLU A 398 -14.15 13.90 -1.55
C GLU A 398 -13.52 13.04 -0.45
N LYS A 399 -13.71 13.54 0.79
CA LYS A 399 -13.32 12.96 2.11
C LYS A 399 -11.86 13.15 2.51
N LYS A 400 -11.52 14.39 2.91
CA LYS A 400 -10.36 14.67 3.76
C LYS A 400 -10.36 13.73 4.97
N ASN A 401 -9.30 12.94 5.12
CA ASN A 401 -9.14 12.02 6.25
C ASN A 401 -9.21 12.79 7.59
N PRO A 402 -9.83 12.23 8.64
CA PRO A 402 -9.85 12.88 9.95
C PRO A 402 -8.43 13.04 10.51
N ASP A 403 -8.09 14.22 11.03
CA ASP A 403 -6.87 14.41 11.82
C ASP A 403 -7.04 13.83 13.23
N VAL A 404 -8.25 13.95 13.78
CA VAL A 404 -8.62 13.48 15.12
C VAL A 404 -9.84 12.57 15.06
N PHE A 405 -9.76 11.41 15.69
CA PHE A 405 -10.88 10.52 15.90
C PHE A 405 -11.36 10.61 17.35
N ILE A 406 -12.64 10.92 17.57
CA ILE A 406 -13.24 11.02 18.90
C ILE A 406 -14.02 9.74 19.20
N SER A 407 -13.50 8.94 20.13
CA SER A 407 -14.19 7.76 20.67
C SER A 407 -14.92 8.15 21.95
N TYR A 408 -16.23 7.91 22.04
CA TYR A 408 -17.04 8.26 23.22
C TYR A 408 -18.19 7.28 23.43
N CYS A 409 -18.70 7.20 24.66
CA CYS A 409 -19.93 6.49 24.94
C CYS A 409 -21.12 7.44 24.85
N TRP A 410 -22.21 7.01 24.21
CA TRP A 410 -23.42 7.81 24.01
C TRP A 410 -24.08 8.27 25.31
N ALA A 411 -23.90 7.51 26.39
CA ALA A 411 -24.37 7.89 27.72
C ALA A 411 -23.71 9.18 28.24
N ASN A 412 -22.57 9.59 27.68
CA ASN A 412 -21.85 10.80 28.08
C ASN A 412 -22.15 12.03 27.21
N SER A 413 -23.02 11.93 26.20
CA SER A 413 -23.42 13.08 25.37
C SER A 413 -24.77 13.65 25.80
N HIS A 414 -24.80 14.95 26.12
CA HIS A 414 -26.01 15.67 26.50
C HIS A 414 -27.03 15.69 25.36
N GLU A 415 -26.53 15.82 24.12
CA GLU A 415 -27.40 15.81 22.94
C GLU A 415 -27.97 14.42 22.64
N ALA A 416 -27.21 13.34 22.88
CA ALA A 416 -27.70 11.97 22.70
C ALA A 416 -28.79 11.61 23.72
N ILE A 417 -28.63 12.01 24.99
CA ILE A 417 -29.65 11.77 26.02
C ILE A 417 -30.95 12.52 25.70
N LYS A 418 -30.86 13.76 25.19
CA LYS A 418 -32.04 14.50 24.71
C LYS A 418 -32.78 13.80 23.56
N LYS A 419 -32.07 12.99 22.76
CA LYS A 419 -32.62 12.20 21.65
C LYS A 419 -33.09 10.79 22.08
N GLY A 420 -32.99 10.44 23.37
CA GLY A 420 -33.55 9.20 23.93
C GLY A 420 -32.55 8.10 24.30
N SER A 421 -31.24 8.38 24.36
CA SER A 421 -30.25 7.40 24.84
C SER A 421 -30.38 7.18 26.36
N LYS A 422 -30.06 5.96 26.82
CA LYS A 422 -30.05 5.61 28.24
C LYS A 422 -28.78 6.17 28.90
N GLY A 423 -28.93 7.05 29.87
CA GLY A 423 -27.85 7.53 30.73
C GLY A 423 -28.26 7.49 32.21
N THR A 424 -27.29 7.56 33.11
CA THR A 424 -27.51 7.69 34.55
C THR A 424 -27.20 9.11 35.00
N ASP A 425 -27.59 9.47 36.23
CA ASP A 425 -27.30 10.79 36.82
C ASP A 425 -25.79 11.12 36.89
N LYS A 426 -24.92 10.10 36.81
CA LYS A 426 -23.46 10.25 36.81
C LYS A 426 -22.84 10.25 35.42
N SER A 427 -23.61 9.96 34.37
CA SER A 427 -23.09 9.80 33.01
C SER A 427 -22.77 11.15 32.35
N LEU A 428 -23.40 12.24 32.79
CA LEU A 428 -23.20 13.58 32.24
C LEU A 428 -22.20 14.38 33.08
N GLY A 429 -21.06 14.77 32.48
CA GLY A 429 -20.09 15.71 33.06
C GLY A 429 -20.26 17.11 32.47
N TRP A 430 -19.29 18.01 32.66
CA TRP A 430 -19.35 19.36 32.08
C TRP A 430 -19.22 19.38 30.54
N LEU A 431 -18.31 18.58 29.97
CA LEU A 431 -18.07 18.54 28.52
C LEU A 431 -18.97 17.51 27.82
N ASP A 432 -19.66 17.94 26.76
CA ASP A 432 -20.26 17.02 25.79
C ASP A 432 -19.20 16.59 24.76
N PRO A 433 -18.94 15.28 24.56
CA PRO A 433 -18.02 14.80 23.52
C PRO A 433 -18.29 15.38 22.12
N ARG A 434 -19.55 15.65 21.77
CA ARG A 434 -19.92 16.26 20.48
C ARG A 434 -19.48 17.73 20.36
N SER A 435 -19.28 18.43 21.46
CA SER A 435 -18.76 19.80 21.45
C SER A 435 -17.27 19.86 21.09
N LEU A 436 -16.51 18.77 21.30
CA LEU A 436 -15.10 18.70 20.90
C LEU A 436 -14.93 18.80 19.38
N VAL A 437 -15.86 18.24 18.59
CA VAL A 437 -15.83 18.32 17.13
C VAL A 437 -15.82 19.76 16.66
N LYS A 438 -16.82 20.53 17.11
CA LYS A 438 -16.96 21.97 16.82
C LYS A 438 -15.75 22.76 17.30
N PHE A 439 -15.16 22.35 18.43
CA PHE A 439 -13.96 22.97 18.94
C PHE A 439 -12.74 22.70 18.05
N PHE A 440 -12.52 21.47 17.61
CA PHE A 440 -11.43 21.13 16.69
C PHE A 440 -11.59 21.83 15.34
N GLU A 441 -12.79 21.84 14.77
CA GLU A 441 -13.11 22.55 13.53
C GLU A 441 -12.78 24.05 13.62
N LYS A 442 -13.14 24.68 14.75
CA LYS A 442 -12.83 26.11 15.00
C LYS A 442 -11.32 26.40 15.08
N ASN A 443 -10.51 25.40 15.42
CA ASN A 443 -9.05 25.50 15.45
C ASN A 443 -8.39 24.94 14.17
N GLY A 444 -9.16 24.69 13.11
CA GLY A 444 -8.64 24.21 11.83
C GLY A 444 -8.24 22.74 11.80
N ILE A 445 -8.69 21.93 12.76
CA ILE A 445 -8.41 20.50 12.86
C ILE A 445 -9.64 19.71 12.47
N HIS A 446 -9.49 18.81 11.49
CA HIS A 446 -10.61 17.99 11.04
C HIS A 446 -10.84 16.85 12.03
N ALA A 447 -11.93 16.93 12.80
CA ALA A 447 -12.30 15.91 13.77
C ALA A 447 -13.49 15.09 13.27
N TRP A 448 -13.38 13.77 13.34
CA TRP A 448 -14.50 12.87 13.12
C TRP A 448 -14.95 12.28 14.46
N ILE A 449 -16.26 12.17 14.60
CA ILE A 449 -16.90 11.61 15.78
C ILE A 449 -17.93 10.58 15.32
N ASP A 450 -18.15 9.57 16.14
CA ASP A 450 -19.20 8.59 15.94
C ASP A 450 -20.59 9.28 16.05
N VAL A 451 -21.20 9.64 14.91
CA VAL A 451 -22.55 10.21 14.80
C VAL A 451 -23.36 9.42 13.77
N ASP A 452 -24.34 8.67 14.26
CA ASP A 452 -25.49 8.06 13.60
C ASP A 452 -25.48 7.86 12.06
N ASN A 453 -25.42 6.59 11.66
CA ASN A 453 -26.48 6.01 10.83
C ASN A 453 -27.01 4.74 11.53
N LEU A 454 -28.07 4.93 12.32
CA LEU A 454 -28.91 3.87 12.86
C LEU A 454 -29.57 3.12 11.70
N ASP A 455 -29.00 1.98 11.29
CA ASP A 455 -29.81 0.84 10.81
C ASP A 455 -29.05 -0.49 10.61
N SER A 456 -27.75 -0.58 10.87
CA SER A 456 -27.15 -1.89 11.09
C SER A 456 -25.89 -1.82 11.94
N THR A 457 -25.79 -2.68 12.95
CA THR A 457 -24.58 -2.94 13.73
C THR A 457 -23.37 -3.37 12.87
N THR A 458 -23.59 -3.61 11.58
CA THR A 458 -22.64 -4.15 10.59
C THR A 458 -21.81 -3.07 9.88
N GLN A 459 -22.34 -1.86 9.67
CA GLN A 459 -21.59 -0.76 9.05
C GLN A 459 -20.72 0.02 10.06
N MET A 460 -21.09 -0.03 11.34
CA MET A 460 -20.50 0.78 12.41
C MET A 460 -19.00 0.49 12.63
N PHE A 461 -18.60 -0.77 12.80
CA PHE A 461 -17.18 -1.09 13.05
C PHE A 461 -16.28 -0.90 11.83
N GLY A 462 -16.80 -1.06 10.62
CA GLY A 462 -16.01 -0.87 9.40
C GLY A 462 -15.62 0.58 9.19
N GLU A 463 -16.60 1.48 9.31
CA GLU A 463 -16.37 2.93 9.20
C GLU A 463 -15.54 3.47 10.36
N ILE A 464 -15.72 2.95 11.58
CA ILE A 464 -14.89 3.28 12.74
C ILE A 464 -13.45 2.81 12.55
N THR A 465 -13.23 1.58 12.08
CA THR A 465 -11.87 1.07 11.81
C THR A 465 -11.21 1.84 10.68
N LYS A 466 -11.97 2.23 9.63
CA LYS A 466 -11.51 3.13 8.57
C LYS A 466 -11.15 4.51 9.15
N GLY A 467 -12.02 5.14 9.93
CA GLY A 467 -11.79 6.45 10.55
C GLY A 467 -10.61 6.48 11.53
N MET A 468 -10.46 5.44 12.36
CA MET A 468 -9.35 5.29 13.29
C MET A 468 -8.01 5.06 12.57
N ASN A 469 -8.01 4.26 11.50
CA ASN A 469 -6.82 4.00 10.68
C ASN A 469 -6.29 5.24 9.95
N LEU A 470 -7.15 6.23 9.73
CA LEU A 470 -6.85 7.46 9.00
C LEU A 470 -6.50 8.62 9.94
N ALA A 471 -6.83 8.50 11.23
CA ALA A 471 -6.59 9.52 12.23
C ALA A 471 -5.12 9.57 12.69
N LYS A 472 -4.63 10.78 12.94
CA LYS A 472 -3.28 11.01 13.50
C LYS A 472 -3.26 10.90 15.02
N VAL A 473 -4.38 11.24 15.67
CA VAL A 473 -4.55 11.21 17.12
C VAL A 473 -5.96 10.72 17.46
N ILE A 474 -6.07 9.94 18.53
CA ILE A 474 -7.36 9.47 19.05
C ILE A 474 -7.66 10.18 20.36
N VAL A 475 -8.82 10.82 20.44
CA VAL A 475 -9.34 11.40 21.69
C VAL A 475 -10.36 10.43 22.26
N ALA A 476 -9.95 9.71 23.31
CA ALA A 476 -10.82 8.77 24.02
C ALA A 476 -11.54 9.49 25.17
N CYS A 477 -12.86 9.63 25.05
CA CYS A 477 -13.71 10.22 26.08
C CYS A 477 -14.01 9.17 27.17
N VAL A 478 -13.10 9.01 28.13
CA VAL A 478 -13.14 7.93 29.13
C VAL A 478 -14.07 8.30 30.29
N SER A 479 -14.93 7.36 30.66
CA SER A 479 -15.93 7.43 31.74
C SER A 479 -16.21 6.02 32.27
N ASP A 480 -17.03 5.91 33.32
CA ASP A 480 -17.49 4.61 33.83
C ASP A 480 -18.31 3.86 32.75
N GLU A 481 -19.14 4.57 31.99
CA GLU A 481 -19.93 3.99 30.90
C GLU A 481 -19.07 3.60 29.69
N TYR A 482 -17.95 4.30 29.47
CA TYR A 482 -17.00 3.97 28.41
C TYR A 482 -16.32 2.63 28.66
N VAL A 483 -15.91 2.34 29.90
CA VAL A 483 -15.28 1.05 30.25
C VAL A 483 -16.27 -0.10 30.35
N GLU A 484 -17.56 0.17 30.54
CA GLU A 484 -18.60 -0.84 30.49
C GLU A 484 -18.95 -1.23 29.04
N SER A 485 -18.96 -0.26 28.12
CA SER A 485 -19.22 -0.47 26.70
C SER A 485 -18.18 -1.38 26.03
N GLN A 486 -18.66 -2.49 25.46
CA GLN A 486 -17.81 -3.43 24.75
C GLN A 486 -17.16 -2.80 23.51
N ASN A 487 -17.87 -1.89 22.83
CA ASN A 487 -17.37 -1.24 21.62
C ASN A 487 -16.24 -0.26 21.95
N CYS A 488 -16.45 0.60 22.94
CA CYS A 488 -15.46 1.58 23.39
C CYS A 488 -14.17 0.90 23.90
N LYS A 489 -14.29 -0.21 24.64
CA LYS A 489 -13.13 -1.03 25.04
C LYS A 489 -12.35 -1.58 23.84
N LEU A 490 -13.04 -2.06 22.82
CA LEU A 490 -12.40 -2.58 21.61
C LEU A 490 -11.69 -1.49 20.82
N GLU A 491 -12.32 -0.33 20.65
CA GLU A 491 -11.71 0.85 20.00
C GLU A 491 -10.44 1.30 20.73
N PHE A 492 -10.51 1.48 22.04
CA PHE A 492 -9.34 1.89 22.83
C PHE A 492 -8.20 0.87 22.74
N ARG A 493 -8.52 -0.43 22.84
CA ARG A 493 -7.52 -1.50 22.70
C ARG A 493 -6.92 -1.54 21.30
N PHE A 494 -7.72 -1.37 20.25
CA PHE A 494 -7.24 -1.38 18.86
C PHE A 494 -6.32 -0.19 18.58
N ALA A 495 -6.71 1.01 19.02
CA ALA A 495 -5.90 2.23 18.97
C ALA A 495 -4.53 2.02 19.63
N HIS A 496 -4.54 1.47 20.84
CA HIS A 496 -3.34 1.32 21.67
C HIS A 496 -2.45 0.15 21.22
N LEU A 497 -3.01 -1.02 20.97
CA LEU A 497 -2.27 -2.27 20.74
C LEU A 497 -1.94 -2.51 19.26
N SER A 498 -2.91 -2.32 18.37
CA SER A 498 -2.75 -2.63 16.94
C SER A 498 -2.19 -1.43 16.18
N LEU A 499 -2.85 -0.27 16.26
CA LEU A 499 -2.48 0.91 15.47
C LEU A 499 -1.29 1.69 16.05
N LYS A 500 -1.07 1.59 17.38
CA LYS A 500 -0.06 2.37 18.12
C LYS A 500 -0.16 3.88 17.87
N ILE A 501 -1.37 4.38 17.62
CA ILE A 501 -1.64 5.80 17.40
C ILE A 501 -1.60 6.52 18.75
N PRO A 502 -1.09 7.77 18.82
CA PRO A 502 -1.18 8.58 20.03
C PRO A 502 -2.63 8.75 20.52
N ILE A 503 -2.87 8.45 21.80
CA ILE A 503 -4.19 8.61 22.43
C ILE A 503 -4.13 9.76 23.44
N VAL A 504 -5.16 10.60 23.47
CA VAL A 504 -5.40 11.59 24.52
C VAL A 504 -6.68 11.22 25.26
N LYS A 505 -6.60 11.09 26.58
CA LYS A 505 -7.76 10.75 27.43
C LYS A 505 -8.50 12.03 27.81
N ALA A 506 -9.73 12.19 27.32
CA ALA A 506 -10.65 13.21 27.79
C ALA A 506 -11.57 12.58 28.86
N ILE A 507 -11.40 12.93 30.13
CA ILE A 507 -12.21 12.34 31.21
C ILE A 507 -13.56 13.03 31.24
N VAL A 508 -14.63 12.28 30.99
CA VAL A 508 -16.02 12.76 30.94
C VAL A 508 -16.92 11.97 31.89
N GLY A 509 -18.12 12.48 32.16
CA GLY A 509 -19.00 11.93 33.19
C GLY A 509 -18.51 12.24 34.61
N LEU A 510 -19.33 12.02 35.63
CA LEU A 510 -19.01 12.27 37.04
C LEU A 510 -18.41 11.04 37.75
N GLY A 511 -18.41 9.89 37.06
CA GLY A 511 -17.85 8.62 37.53
C GLY A 511 -16.32 8.56 37.57
N ASN A 512 -15.77 7.67 38.39
CA ASN A 512 -14.31 7.47 38.53
C ASN A 512 -13.91 5.99 38.70
N GLU A 513 -14.86 5.05 38.61
CA GLU A 513 -14.60 3.62 38.72
C GLU A 513 -13.78 3.10 37.52
N TRP A 514 -13.86 3.76 36.37
CA TRP A 514 -13.07 3.47 35.18
C TRP A 514 -11.56 3.49 35.44
N ARG A 515 -11.08 4.27 36.43
CA ARG A 515 -9.67 4.33 36.83
C ARG A 515 -9.13 3.00 37.38
N LYS A 516 -10.00 2.10 37.83
CA LYS A 516 -9.64 0.75 38.30
C LYS A 516 -9.69 -0.28 37.17
N ASN A 517 -10.16 0.11 35.99
CA ASN A 517 -10.34 -0.76 34.84
C ASN A 517 -9.05 -0.85 34.00
N GLU A 518 -8.99 -1.85 33.12
CA GLU A 518 -7.85 -2.09 32.24
C GLU A 518 -7.50 -0.90 31.34
N ILE A 519 -8.51 -0.11 30.91
CA ILE A 519 -8.30 1.06 30.04
C ILE A 519 -7.41 2.09 30.73
N ALA A 520 -7.57 2.28 32.04
CA ALA A 520 -6.74 3.18 32.81
C ALA A 520 -5.28 2.68 32.91
N PHE A 521 -5.08 1.36 33.00
CA PHE A 521 -3.76 0.74 33.01
C PHE A 521 -3.07 0.82 31.63
N LEU A 522 -3.77 0.43 30.56
CA LEU A 522 -3.27 0.53 29.18
C LEU A 522 -2.97 1.98 28.80
N GLY A 523 -3.77 2.92 29.30
CA GLY A 523 -3.63 4.35 29.05
C GLY A 523 -2.77 5.12 30.04
N SER A 524 -1.99 4.46 30.90
CA SER A 524 -1.20 5.14 31.95
C SER A 524 -0.22 6.18 31.41
N ASN A 525 0.32 5.92 30.21
CA ASN A 525 1.36 6.73 29.59
C ASN A 525 0.80 7.83 28.66
N TYR A 526 -0.52 7.88 28.48
CA TYR A 526 -1.16 8.87 27.62
C TYR A 526 -1.58 10.11 28.41
N PRO A 527 -1.47 11.30 27.81
CA PRO A 527 -1.91 12.55 28.43
C PRO A 527 -3.42 12.48 28.76
N GLU A 528 -3.79 13.05 29.90
CA GLU A 528 -5.19 13.15 30.34
C GLU A 528 -5.62 14.59 30.59
N ALA A 529 -6.82 14.93 30.12
CA ALA A 529 -7.50 16.19 30.37
C ALA A 529 -8.82 15.90 31.08
N ASN A 530 -9.04 16.50 32.25
CA ASN A 530 -10.23 16.28 33.05
C ASN A 530 -11.33 17.29 32.70
N PHE A 531 -12.47 16.79 32.25
CA PHE A 531 -13.64 17.58 31.87
C PHE A 531 -14.92 17.20 32.66
N GLN A 532 -14.75 16.58 33.82
CA GLN A 532 -15.87 16.18 34.68
C GLN A 532 -16.56 17.41 35.29
N TYR A 533 -15.78 18.43 35.67
CA TYR A 533 -16.25 19.66 36.32
C TYR A 533 -15.74 20.91 35.59
N GLU A 534 -16.48 22.01 35.73
CA GLU A 534 -16.06 23.33 35.27
C GLU A 534 -15.00 23.90 36.21
N THR A 535 -13.74 23.96 35.78
CA THR A 535 -12.65 24.62 36.53
C THR A 535 -12.22 25.93 35.87
N PRO A 536 -11.89 26.98 36.66
CA PRO A 536 -11.40 28.25 36.15
C PRO A 536 -9.98 28.07 35.60
N GLY A 537 -9.89 27.62 34.34
CA GLY A 537 -8.65 27.24 33.66
C GLY A 537 -8.88 26.29 32.48
N ASN A 538 -9.99 25.54 32.49
CA ASN A 538 -10.43 24.61 31.44
C ASN A 538 -10.99 25.35 30.21
N LYS A 539 -10.20 26.25 29.60
CA LYS A 539 -10.32 26.44 28.16
C LYS A 539 -9.70 25.19 27.55
N ILE A 540 -10.34 24.60 26.54
CA ILE A 540 -9.95 23.35 25.84
C ILE A 540 -8.51 23.42 25.22
N LYS A 541 -7.76 24.51 25.46
CA LYS A 541 -6.31 24.66 25.22
C LYS A 541 -5.43 23.60 25.90
N CYS A 542 -5.87 22.95 26.99
CA CYS A 542 -5.05 21.92 27.65
C CYS A 542 -4.81 20.65 26.82
N LEU A 543 -5.56 20.44 25.72
CA LEU A 543 -5.31 19.31 24.79
C LEU A 543 -4.14 19.57 23.82
N PHE A 544 -3.59 20.79 23.77
CA PHE A 544 -2.62 21.23 22.76
C PHE A 544 -1.21 21.57 23.27
N ASN A 545 -0.98 21.52 24.58
CA ASN A 545 0.36 21.58 25.18
C ASN A 545 0.79 20.18 25.59
#